data_AF-A0A940Q577-F1
#
_entry.id   AF-A0A940Q577-F1
#
_cell.length_a   1.000
_cell.length_b   1.000
_cell.length_c   1.000
_cell.angle_alpha   90.00
_cell.angle_beta   90.00
_cell.angle_gamma   90.00
#
_symmetry.space_group_name_H-M   'P 1'
#
loop_
_entity.id
_entity.type
_entity.pdbx_description
1 polymer ?
#
loop_
_entity_poly.entity_id
_entity_poly.type
_entity_poly.pdbx_seq_one_letter_code
_entity_poly.pdbx_strand_id
1 'polypeptide(L)'
;MKKTAILSVILAASLALAGCAKKPQESESSTTVPKAAPEVTESAAESTTTTADSVSPAEDAAESTAAPETNATTEEILSPDESSEETSEILNREEFQTAELIGLTIGDIEDMFNTELAPSETGYLGSHTFDCLGAELTFRPLAETLADNYKDSVVTGIFISEPVPILDGITGQMSYDQLSEFIADPDAFAPEPNMIDGTTSTMFSYHGYRFMVMWTDYTDSSSPCYSITVLAE
;
A
#
# COMPACT_ATOMS: atom_id res chain seq x y z
N MET A 1 -19.63 -31.95 -28.83
CA MET A 1 -19.89 -30.99 -29.93
C MET A 1 -19.65 -29.59 -29.39
N LYS A 2 -19.06 -28.69 -30.19
CA LYS A 2 -18.80 -27.30 -29.79
C LYS A 2 -20.10 -26.51 -29.62
N LYS A 3 -20.18 -25.65 -28.61
CA LYS A 3 -20.89 -24.37 -28.68
C LYS A 3 -19.98 -23.30 -28.10
N THR A 4 -19.77 -22.23 -28.86
CA THR A 4 -18.77 -21.19 -28.61
C THR A 4 -19.48 -19.85 -28.67
N ALA A 5 -19.25 -18.99 -27.68
CA ALA A 5 -19.69 -17.58 -27.62
C ALA A 5 -21.24 -17.40 -27.62
N ILE A 6 -21.82 -16.24 -27.31
CA ILE A 6 -21.29 -14.86 -27.29
C ILE A 6 -21.87 -14.13 -26.06
N LEU A 7 -21.03 -13.46 -25.27
CA LEU A 7 -21.47 -12.43 -24.31
C LEU A 7 -21.04 -11.07 -24.85
N SER A 8 -22.00 -10.20 -25.16
CA SER A 8 -21.74 -8.89 -25.76
C SER A 8 -21.50 -7.85 -24.67
N VAL A 9 -20.25 -7.37 -24.53
CA VAL A 9 -19.94 -6.20 -23.72
C VAL A 9 -20.24 -4.93 -24.53
N ILE A 10 -21.13 -4.08 -24.04
CA ILE A 10 -21.47 -2.81 -24.68
C ILE A 10 -20.50 -1.73 -24.18
N LEU A 11 -19.51 -1.39 -25.01
CA LEU A 11 -18.58 -0.30 -24.74
C LEU A 11 -19.19 1.03 -25.25
N ALA A 12 -19.70 1.86 -24.34
CA ALA A 12 -20.28 3.16 -24.66
C ALA A 12 -19.21 4.26 -24.78
N ALA A 13 -18.41 4.22 -25.85
CA ALA A 13 -17.46 5.28 -26.16
C ALA A 13 -18.17 6.55 -26.64
N SER A 14 -18.04 7.65 -25.88
CA SER A 14 -18.58 8.97 -26.24
C SER A 14 -17.47 9.91 -26.73
N LEU A 15 -16.98 9.70 -27.95
CA LEU A 15 -16.17 10.71 -28.66
C LEU A 15 -17.08 11.73 -29.34
N ALA A 16 -16.84 13.02 -29.08
CA ALA A 16 -17.30 14.11 -29.93
C ALA A 16 -16.16 15.13 -30.10
N LEU A 17 -15.52 15.12 -31.28
CA LEU A 17 -14.42 16.01 -31.62
C LEU A 17 -14.85 17.00 -32.71
N ALA A 18 -14.50 18.28 -32.54
CA ALA A 18 -14.63 19.40 -33.49
C ALA A 18 -16.07 19.75 -33.97
N GLY A 19 -16.39 21.01 -34.28
CA GLY A 19 -15.61 22.25 -34.18
C GLY A 19 -16.25 23.35 -35.04
N CYS A 20 -16.15 24.62 -34.64
CA CYS A 20 -16.54 25.75 -35.48
C CYS A 20 -15.73 27.00 -35.13
N ALA A 21 -14.87 27.45 -36.06
CA ALA A 21 -14.06 28.64 -35.89
C ALA A 21 -14.83 29.92 -36.29
N LYS A 22 -14.77 30.98 -35.47
CA LYS A 22 -15.00 32.36 -35.93
C LYS A 22 -14.41 33.44 -34.99
N LYS A 23 -13.35 34.11 -35.44
CA LYS A 23 -13.04 35.55 -35.17
C LYS A 23 -13.57 36.37 -36.38
N PRO A 24 -13.62 37.73 -36.41
CA PRO A 24 -12.95 38.78 -35.59
C PRO A 24 -13.98 39.65 -34.79
N GLN A 25 -13.71 40.71 -34.01
CA GLN A 25 -12.88 41.94 -34.03
C GLN A 25 -12.52 42.31 -32.55
N GLU A 26 -11.49 43.04 -32.12
CA GLU A 26 -10.78 44.29 -32.51
C GLU A 26 -11.40 45.61 -31.96
N SER A 27 -10.52 46.54 -31.54
CA SER A 27 -10.73 47.83 -30.82
C SER A 27 -11.13 47.78 -29.33
N GLU A 28 -10.59 48.61 -28.40
CA GLU A 28 -9.46 49.55 -28.52
C GLU A 28 -8.83 49.96 -27.17
N SER A 29 -7.68 50.63 -27.26
CA SER A 29 -6.78 51.15 -26.21
C SER A 29 -7.39 52.05 -25.12
N SER A 30 -6.84 51.98 -23.89
CA SER A 30 -6.24 53.17 -23.24
C SER A 30 -5.33 52.86 -22.05
N THR A 31 -4.15 53.47 -22.07
CA THR A 31 -3.08 53.43 -21.06
C THR A 31 -3.37 54.36 -19.88
N THR A 32 -3.02 53.98 -18.64
CA THR A 32 -2.38 54.90 -17.66
C THR A 32 -1.67 54.16 -16.52
N VAL A 33 -0.44 54.60 -16.24
CA VAL A 33 0.47 54.26 -15.12
C VAL A 33 0.94 55.65 -14.64
N PRO A 34 1.10 55.99 -13.32
CA PRO A 34 2.08 55.29 -12.49
C PRO A 34 1.96 55.33 -10.92
N LYS A 35 2.91 54.60 -10.29
CA LYS A 35 3.68 54.97 -9.07
C LYS A 35 3.01 54.92 -7.68
N ALA A 36 3.49 54.00 -6.81
CA ALA A 36 4.36 54.29 -5.65
C ALA A 36 4.58 53.05 -4.74
N ALA A 37 5.77 52.92 -4.16
CA ALA A 37 6.05 52.08 -2.98
C ALA A 37 5.89 52.90 -1.67
N PRO A 38 5.84 52.25 -0.50
CA PRO A 38 7.03 52.08 0.37
C PRO A 38 7.23 50.61 0.78
N GLU A 39 8.42 50.06 1.09
CA GLU A 39 9.54 50.46 1.99
C GLU A 39 9.40 49.90 3.44
N VAL A 40 10.54 49.55 4.05
CA VAL A 40 10.70 48.52 5.09
C VAL A 40 10.99 49.08 6.49
N THR A 41 10.35 48.54 7.54
CA THR A 41 10.80 48.36 8.95
C THR A 41 9.71 47.59 9.71
N GLU A 42 9.90 46.91 10.86
CA GLU A 42 11.04 46.77 11.78
C GLU A 42 11.01 45.40 12.51
N SER A 43 12.09 45.06 13.22
CA SER A 43 12.23 43.82 14.01
C SER A 43 12.20 44.10 15.51
N ALA A 44 11.35 43.41 16.27
CA ALA A 44 11.54 43.19 17.71
C ALA A 44 10.66 42.06 18.28
N ALA A 45 11.29 41.03 18.83
CA ALA A 45 10.74 40.22 19.92
C ALA A 45 11.93 39.81 20.82
N GLU A 46 11.84 40.10 22.11
CA GLU A 46 13.00 40.17 23.01
C GLU A 46 13.53 38.82 23.50
N SER A 47 14.81 38.82 23.82
CA SER A 47 15.52 37.73 24.48
C SER A 47 15.66 38.02 25.98
N THR A 48 15.34 37.04 26.84
CA THR A 48 15.81 37.03 28.24
C THR A 48 16.21 35.62 28.70
N THR A 49 17.52 35.40 28.80
CA THR A 49 18.15 34.40 29.67
C THR A 49 17.91 34.81 31.14
N THR A 50 17.89 33.95 32.17
CA THR A 50 19.00 33.41 33.00
C THR A 50 18.32 32.95 34.32
N THR A 51 18.77 32.02 35.18
CA THR A 51 20.07 31.34 35.39
C THR A 51 19.81 29.93 35.95
N ALA A 52 20.81 29.05 35.92
CA ALA A 52 20.81 27.80 36.70
C ALA A 52 21.16 28.04 38.18
N ASP A 53 20.83 27.10 39.06
CA ASP A 53 21.65 26.82 40.24
C ASP A 53 21.60 25.32 40.61
N SER A 54 22.65 24.79 41.23
CA SER A 54 22.88 23.34 41.41
C SER A 54 23.30 22.98 42.83
N VAL A 55 22.61 22.04 43.48
CA VAL A 55 23.16 21.31 44.65
C VAL A 55 22.65 19.86 44.66
N SER A 56 23.56 18.92 44.87
CA SER A 56 23.33 17.55 45.34
C SER A 56 24.07 17.39 46.69
N PRO A 57 23.60 16.58 47.65
CA PRO A 57 24.18 15.23 47.78
C PRO A 57 23.19 14.13 48.26
N ALA A 58 23.72 12.91 48.44
CA ALA A 58 23.01 11.66 48.72
C ALA A 58 23.04 11.20 50.19
N GLU A 59 22.24 10.17 50.52
CA GLU A 59 22.47 9.04 51.46
C GLU A 59 21.25 8.08 51.31
N ASP A 60 21.43 6.85 50.83
CA ASP A 60 21.82 5.59 51.53
C ASP A 60 20.73 4.95 52.43
N ALA A 61 20.36 3.72 52.09
CA ALA A 61 19.66 2.74 52.93
C ALA A 61 19.62 1.37 52.21
N ALA A 62 20.45 0.43 52.66
CA ALA A 62 20.40 -0.95 52.18
C ALA A 62 19.39 -1.81 52.97
N GLU A 63 18.75 -2.77 52.30
CA GLU A 63 18.41 -4.04 52.97
C GLU A 63 18.52 -5.22 52.00
N SER A 64 18.99 -6.36 52.51
CA SER A 64 19.25 -7.59 51.78
C SER A 64 18.59 -8.75 52.51
N THR A 65 17.93 -9.65 51.77
CA THR A 65 17.51 -10.95 52.32
C THR A 65 17.35 -11.99 51.21
N ALA A 66 17.97 -13.16 51.40
CA ALA A 66 17.82 -14.36 50.57
C ALA A 66 16.50 -15.11 50.93
N ALA A 67 16.05 -16.22 50.33
CA ALA A 67 16.61 -17.28 49.46
C ALA A 67 15.38 -18.03 48.82
N PRO A 68 15.43 -19.28 48.32
CA PRO A 68 16.56 -20.15 47.91
C PRO A 68 16.39 -20.75 46.49
N GLU A 69 17.42 -21.48 46.02
CA GLU A 69 17.31 -22.36 44.84
C GLU A 69 16.42 -23.58 45.11
N THR A 70 15.71 -24.07 44.08
CA THR A 70 15.24 -25.46 44.02
C THR A 70 15.44 -26.03 42.62
N ASN A 71 16.11 -27.17 42.57
CA ASN A 71 16.45 -27.90 41.34
C ASN A 71 15.45 -29.06 41.15
N ALA A 72 14.82 -29.17 39.99
CA ALA A 72 13.94 -30.29 39.65
C ALA A 72 13.93 -30.57 38.13
N THR A 73 14.70 -31.59 37.73
CA THR A 73 14.65 -32.19 36.38
C THR A 73 13.33 -32.95 36.19
N THR A 74 12.69 -32.79 35.02
CA THR A 74 11.81 -33.79 34.41
C THR A 74 11.84 -33.55 32.90
N GLU A 75 12.37 -34.50 32.13
CA GLU A 75 12.35 -34.47 30.67
C GLU A 75 11.08 -35.14 30.13
N GLU A 76 10.68 -34.69 28.93
CA GLU A 76 9.83 -35.31 27.90
C GLU A 76 8.86 -36.46 28.26
N ILE A 77 7.60 -36.32 27.84
CA ILE A 77 7.19 -36.76 26.48
C ILE A 77 6.17 -35.75 25.92
N LEU A 78 6.53 -35.07 24.83
CA LEU A 78 5.58 -34.38 23.96
C LEU A 78 5.72 -35.00 22.58
N SER A 79 4.70 -35.75 22.15
CA SER A 79 4.63 -36.27 20.78
C SER A 79 4.66 -35.09 19.81
N PRO A 80 5.54 -35.08 18.79
CA PRO A 80 5.44 -34.08 17.73
C PRO A 80 4.15 -34.33 16.93
N ASP A 81 3.39 -33.26 16.73
CA ASP A 81 2.20 -33.23 15.90
C ASP A 81 2.64 -33.04 14.44
N GLU A 82 2.44 -34.05 13.58
CA GLU A 82 2.75 -33.99 12.13
C GLU A 82 1.70 -33.13 11.40
N SER A 83 1.59 -31.86 11.80
CA SER A 83 0.66 -30.88 11.24
C SER A 83 1.23 -29.45 11.22
N SER A 84 2.55 -29.29 11.35
CA SER A 84 3.24 -27.99 11.40
C SER A 84 4.38 -27.81 10.38
N GLU A 85 4.71 -28.84 9.58
CA GLU A 85 5.79 -28.73 8.58
C GLU A 85 5.36 -27.89 7.36
N GLU A 86 4.14 -28.03 6.82
CA GLU A 86 3.71 -27.24 5.65
C GLU A 86 3.62 -25.73 5.92
N THR A 87 3.10 -25.32 7.08
CA THR A 87 3.00 -23.89 7.44
C THR A 87 4.38 -23.28 7.75
N SER A 88 5.31 -24.07 8.29
CA SER A 88 6.67 -23.61 8.54
C SER A 88 7.57 -23.63 7.29
N GLU A 89 7.31 -24.46 6.28
CA GLU A 89 8.06 -24.39 5.00
C GLU A 89 7.77 -23.10 4.22
N ILE A 90 6.53 -22.59 4.23
CA ILE A 90 6.19 -21.39 3.44
C ILE A 90 6.77 -20.12 4.09
N LEU A 91 6.68 -19.98 5.42
CA LEU A 91 7.24 -18.85 6.15
C LEU A 91 8.77 -18.86 6.25
N ASN A 92 9.43 -20.00 6.05
CA ASN A 92 10.90 -20.11 6.01
C ASN A 92 11.48 -20.09 4.58
N ARG A 93 10.69 -19.85 3.53
CA ARG A 93 11.25 -19.48 2.22
C ARG A 93 11.91 -18.11 2.33
N GLU A 94 13.21 -18.04 2.01
CA GLU A 94 13.95 -16.76 1.96
C GLU A 94 13.40 -15.77 0.92
N GLU A 95 12.45 -16.18 0.07
CA GLU A 95 11.82 -15.38 -0.99
C GLU A 95 10.28 -15.64 -1.09
N PHE A 96 9.54 -15.58 0.03
CA PHE A 96 8.06 -15.55 -0.07
C PHE A 96 7.60 -14.34 -0.91
N GLN A 97 6.81 -14.59 -1.94
CA GLN A 97 6.28 -13.56 -2.84
C GLN A 97 4.79 -13.36 -2.59
N THR A 98 4.37 -12.15 -2.20
CA THR A 98 2.98 -11.88 -1.80
C THR A 98 1.97 -12.23 -2.92
N ALA A 99 2.33 -12.09 -4.20
CA ALA A 99 1.45 -12.44 -5.32
C ALA A 99 1.06 -13.93 -5.37
N GLU A 100 1.84 -14.85 -4.76
CA GLU A 100 1.52 -16.28 -4.70
C GLU A 100 0.25 -16.61 -3.90
N LEU A 101 -0.25 -15.68 -3.08
CA LEU A 101 -1.52 -15.87 -2.34
C LEU A 101 -2.77 -15.73 -3.22
N ILE A 102 -2.64 -15.17 -4.43
CA ILE A 102 -3.76 -15.02 -5.37
C ILE A 102 -4.17 -16.41 -5.87
N GLY A 103 -5.43 -16.76 -5.68
CA GLY A 103 -6.00 -18.09 -5.97
C GLY A 103 -6.10 -19.01 -4.75
N LEU A 104 -5.51 -18.65 -3.60
CA LEU A 104 -5.76 -19.32 -2.32
C LEU A 104 -7.11 -18.88 -1.72
N THR A 105 -7.61 -19.62 -0.74
CA THR A 105 -8.74 -19.17 0.07
C THR A 105 -8.28 -18.29 1.24
N ILE A 106 -9.18 -17.52 1.82
CA ILE A 106 -8.89 -16.74 3.03
C ILE A 106 -8.51 -17.64 4.21
N GLY A 107 -9.13 -18.83 4.33
CA GLY A 107 -8.77 -19.82 5.35
C GLY A 107 -7.34 -20.34 5.21
N ASP A 108 -6.90 -20.63 3.97
CA ASP A 108 -5.51 -21.05 3.74
C ASP A 108 -4.50 -19.97 4.20
N ILE A 109 -4.81 -18.69 3.98
CA ILE A 109 -3.96 -17.56 4.40
C ILE A 109 -3.97 -17.38 5.92
N GLU A 110 -5.14 -17.52 6.57
CA GLU A 110 -5.24 -17.52 8.04
C GLU A 110 -4.37 -18.61 8.67
N ASP A 111 -4.42 -19.83 8.13
CA ASP A 111 -3.61 -20.96 8.60
C ASP A 111 -2.11 -20.77 8.30
N MET A 112 -1.76 -20.29 7.10
CA MET A 112 -0.37 -20.00 6.70
C MET A 112 0.33 -18.97 7.59
N PHE A 113 -0.36 -17.88 7.94
CA PHE A 113 0.20 -16.79 8.75
C PHE A 113 -0.16 -16.91 10.24
N ASN A 114 -0.88 -17.96 10.64
CA ASN A 114 -1.42 -18.16 11.99
C ASN A 114 -2.10 -16.89 12.54
N THR A 115 -3.06 -16.37 11.76
CA THR A 115 -3.79 -15.13 12.06
C THR A 115 -5.27 -15.26 11.72
N GLU A 116 -6.08 -14.30 12.17
CA GLU A 116 -7.51 -14.22 11.84
C GLU A 116 -7.75 -13.02 10.91
N LEU A 117 -8.44 -13.26 9.81
CA LEU A 117 -8.83 -12.26 8.82
C LEU A 117 -10.35 -12.06 8.87
N ALA A 118 -10.81 -10.83 8.70
CA ALA A 118 -12.23 -10.54 8.62
C ALA A 118 -12.56 -9.70 7.39
N PRO A 119 -13.75 -9.87 6.78
CA PRO A 119 -14.24 -8.95 5.77
C PRO A 119 -14.25 -7.50 6.31
N SER A 120 -13.54 -6.62 5.63
CA SER A 120 -13.50 -5.19 5.94
C SER A 120 -14.86 -4.54 5.65
N GLU A 121 -15.21 -3.53 6.45
CA GLU A 121 -16.29 -2.60 6.09
C GLU A 121 -15.93 -1.73 4.86
N THR A 122 -14.64 -1.66 4.49
CA THR A 122 -14.14 -0.89 3.36
C THR A 122 -13.79 -1.79 2.17
N GLY A 123 -14.66 -1.82 1.16
CA GLY A 123 -14.34 -2.43 -0.14
C GLY A 123 -13.30 -1.61 -0.92
N TYR A 124 -12.41 -2.29 -1.65
CA TYR A 124 -11.38 -1.67 -2.48
C TYR A 124 -11.58 -2.05 -3.94
N LEU A 125 -11.66 -1.05 -4.84
CA LEU A 125 -11.89 -1.23 -6.29
C LEU A 125 -13.08 -2.15 -6.66
N GLY A 126 -14.14 -2.16 -5.84
CA GLY A 126 -15.31 -3.02 -6.05
C GLY A 126 -15.13 -4.47 -5.58
N SER A 127 -13.99 -4.81 -4.99
CA SER A 127 -13.74 -6.08 -4.29
C SER A 127 -13.99 -5.95 -2.78
N HIS A 128 -14.23 -7.07 -2.12
CA HIS A 128 -14.21 -7.19 -0.68
C HIS A 128 -12.77 -7.28 -0.18
N THR A 129 -12.36 -6.36 0.69
CA THR A 129 -11.05 -6.37 1.35
C THR A 129 -11.12 -7.21 2.62
N PHE A 130 -10.01 -7.83 3.02
CA PHE A 130 -9.89 -8.50 4.31
C PHE A 130 -8.86 -7.77 5.18
N ASP A 131 -9.29 -7.36 6.39
CA ASP A 131 -8.42 -6.76 7.40
C ASP A 131 -8.01 -7.84 8.42
N CYS A 132 -6.80 -7.71 8.98
CA CYS A 132 -6.30 -8.62 10.00
C CYS A 132 -6.85 -8.24 11.38
N LEU A 133 -7.41 -9.21 12.12
CA LEU A 133 -7.89 -9.01 13.50
C LEU A 133 -6.79 -9.19 14.56
N GLY A 134 -5.63 -9.73 14.16
CA GLY A 134 -4.48 -10.03 15.02
C GLY A 134 -3.34 -9.02 14.89
N ALA A 135 -2.11 -9.53 14.78
CA ALA A 135 -0.97 -8.70 14.42
C ALA A 135 -1.09 -8.26 12.95
N GLU A 136 -0.76 -7.00 12.66
CA GLU A 136 -0.98 -6.39 11.35
C GLU A 136 -0.22 -7.11 10.23
N LEU A 137 -0.94 -7.55 9.19
CA LEU A 137 -0.33 -7.94 7.93
C LEU A 137 -0.05 -6.68 7.10
N THR A 138 1.12 -6.64 6.47
CA THR A 138 1.58 -5.56 5.58
C THR A 138 0.87 -5.51 4.22
N PHE A 139 -0.07 -6.42 3.99
CA PHE A 139 -0.89 -6.56 2.80
C PHE A 139 -2.32 -6.94 3.19
N ARG A 140 -3.28 -6.68 2.30
CA ARG A 140 -4.69 -7.02 2.49
C ARG A 140 -5.23 -7.84 1.31
N PRO A 141 -5.63 -9.10 1.52
CA PRO A 141 -6.30 -9.88 0.48
C PRO A 141 -7.60 -9.23 0.00
N LEU A 142 -7.92 -9.44 -1.27
CA LEU A 142 -9.12 -8.98 -1.95
C LEU A 142 -9.86 -10.17 -2.58
N ALA A 143 -11.19 -10.20 -2.48
CA ALA A 143 -12.04 -11.14 -3.21
C ALA A 143 -13.16 -10.41 -3.96
N GLU A 144 -13.39 -10.75 -5.23
CA GLU A 144 -14.52 -10.22 -6.02
C GLU A 144 -15.89 -10.66 -5.48
N THR A 145 -15.97 -11.76 -4.73
CA THR A 145 -17.21 -12.31 -4.19
C THR A 145 -16.93 -13.02 -2.87
N LEU A 146 -17.75 -12.75 -1.85
CA LEU A 146 -17.73 -13.48 -0.59
C LEU A 146 -18.51 -14.80 -0.70
N ALA A 147 -17.92 -15.86 -0.18
CA ALA A 147 -18.64 -17.10 0.14
C ALA A 147 -19.47 -16.93 1.43
N ASP A 148 -20.50 -17.79 1.62
CA ASP A 148 -21.36 -17.79 2.83
C ASP A 148 -20.54 -17.94 4.13
N ASN A 149 -19.47 -18.73 4.06
CA ASN A 149 -18.37 -18.74 5.03
C ASN A 149 -17.20 -17.97 4.40
N TYR A 150 -16.83 -16.84 4.99
CA TYR A 150 -15.84 -15.94 4.38
C TYR A 150 -14.48 -16.62 4.14
N LYS A 151 -14.11 -17.60 4.97
CA LYS A 151 -12.86 -18.36 4.86
C LYS A 151 -12.74 -19.10 3.52
N ASP A 152 -13.87 -19.52 2.94
CA ASP A 152 -13.93 -20.21 1.64
C ASP A 152 -13.88 -19.23 0.44
N SER A 153 -13.77 -17.92 0.67
CA SER A 153 -13.65 -16.92 -0.40
C SER A 153 -12.26 -17.02 -1.04
N VAL A 154 -12.21 -17.08 -2.37
CA VAL A 154 -10.95 -17.12 -3.13
C VAL A 154 -10.39 -15.72 -3.30
N VAL A 155 -9.11 -15.55 -3.02
CA VAL A 155 -8.38 -14.29 -3.21
C VAL A 155 -8.16 -14.05 -4.70
N THR A 156 -8.73 -12.97 -5.22
CA THR A 156 -8.60 -12.52 -6.62
C THR A 156 -7.58 -11.41 -6.79
N GLY A 157 -7.13 -10.80 -5.68
CA GLY A 157 -6.08 -9.78 -5.68
C GLY A 157 -5.60 -9.43 -4.29
N ILE A 158 -4.60 -8.54 -4.21
CA ILE A 158 -3.98 -8.13 -2.95
C ILE A 158 -3.65 -6.65 -3.03
N PHE A 159 -4.06 -5.89 -2.01
CA PHE A 159 -3.67 -4.51 -1.79
C PHE A 159 -2.42 -4.43 -0.90
N ILE A 160 -1.42 -3.67 -1.32
CA ILE A 160 -0.13 -3.53 -0.64
C ILE A 160 0.23 -2.04 -0.55
N SER A 161 0.41 -1.51 0.65
CA SER A 161 0.87 -0.14 0.90
C SER A 161 2.26 -0.07 1.55
N GLU A 162 2.77 -1.18 2.07
CA GLU A 162 4.06 -1.26 2.77
C GLU A 162 5.16 -1.85 1.87
N PRO A 163 6.45 -1.58 2.14
CA PRO A 163 7.57 -2.02 1.30
C PRO A 163 7.90 -3.51 1.50
N VAL A 164 7.01 -4.40 1.04
CA VAL A 164 7.16 -5.86 1.11
C VAL A 164 7.31 -6.52 -0.27
N PRO A 165 7.95 -7.70 -0.36
CA PRO A 165 8.11 -8.43 -1.63
C PRO A 165 6.78 -8.84 -2.26
N ILE A 166 6.60 -8.49 -3.54
CA ILE A 166 5.38 -8.79 -4.30
C ILE A 166 5.63 -9.94 -5.27
N LEU A 167 6.56 -9.78 -6.21
CA LEU A 167 6.88 -10.71 -7.31
C LEU A 167 8.21 -10.32 -7.95
N ASP A 168 9.15 -11.25 -8.11
CA ASP A 168 10.42 -11.10 -8.86
C ASP A 168 11.24 -9.82 -8.57
N GLY A 169 11.23 -9.36 -7.32
CA GLY A 169 11.95 -8.16 -6.88
C GLY A 169 11.12 -6.87 -6.92
N ILE A 170 9.91 -6.89 -7.47
CA ILE A 170 8.92 -5.83 -7.26
C ILE A 170 8.55 -5.81 -5.77
N THR A 171 8.64 -4.64 -5.14
CA THR A 171 8.15 -4.41 -3.76
C THR A 171 7.07 -3.35 -3.74
N GLY A 172 6.31 -3.28 -2.64
CA GLY A 172 5.55 -2.06 -2.35
C GLY A 172 6.46 -0.83 -2.25
N GLN A 173 5.87 0.35 -2.43
CA GLN A 173 6.54 1.66 -2.38
C GLN A 173 7.68 1.90 -3.38
N MET A 174 7.78 1.11 -4.45
CA MET A 174 8.72 1.40 -5.56
C MET A 174 8.37 2.70 -6.31
N SER A 175 9.38 3.34 -6.88
CA SER A 175 9.18 4.47 -7.81
C SER A 175 8.81 3.99 -9.22
N TYR A 176 8.34 4.90 -10.07
CA TYR A 176 8.05 4.56 -11.47
C TYR A 176 9.33 4.18 -12.24
N ASP A 177 10.46 4.84 -11.99
CA ASP A 177 11.75 4.48 -12.59
C ASP A 177 12.10 3.01 -12.30
N GLN A 178 11.91 2.55 -11.05
CA GLN A 178 12.17 1.16 -10.65
C GLN A 178 11.17 0.18 -11.27
N LEU A 179 9.88 0.52 -11.27
CA LEU A 179 8.83 -0.32 -11.84
C LEU A 179 8.96 -0.46 -13.37
N SER A 180 9.52 0.55 -14.04
CA SER A 180 9.68 0.56 -15.51
C SER A 180 10.55 -0.59 -16.03
N GLU A 181 11.44 -1.16 -15.20
CA GLU A 181 12.26 -2.33 -15.56
C GLU A 181 11.41 -3.60 -15.81
N PHE A 182 10.21 -3.67 -15.24
CA PHE A 182 9.27 -4.79 -15.35
C PHE A 182 8.16 -4.54 -16.39
N ILE A 183 8.05 -3.33 -16.93
CA ILE A 183 6.99 -2.92 -17.85
C ILE A 183 7.47 -3.11 -19.29
N ALA A 184 6.73 -3.87 -20.09
CA ALA A 184 7.13 -4.20 -21.47
C ALA A 184 7.17 -3.00 -22.44
N ASP A 185 6.40 -1.94 -22.16
CA ASP A 185 6.40 -0.67 -22.89
C ASP A 185 6.17 0.50 -21.90
N PRO A 186 7.23 1.00 -21.23
CA PRO A 186 7.09 2.05 -20.22
C PRO A 186 6.50 3.35 -20.76
N ASP A 187 6.77 3.71 -22.02
CA ASP A 187 6.21 4.93 -22.61
C ASP A 187 4.68 4.85 -22.76
N ALA A 188 4.14 3.65 -23.03
CA ALA A 188 2.69 3.41 -23.10
C ALA A 188 1.99 3.31 -21.74
N PHE A 189 2.74 3.06 -20.66
CA PHE A 189 2.24 2.89 -19.29
C PHE A 189 2.85 3.91 -18.30
N ALA A 190 3.16 5.11 -18.79
CA ALA A 190 3.58 6.22 -17.94
C ALA A 190 2.45 6.60 -16.95
N PRO A 191 2.75 7.07 -15.72
CA PRO A 191 1.71 7.41 -14.75
C PRO A 191 0.85 8.60 -15.20
N GLU A 192 -0.47 8.42 -15.20
CA GLU A 192 -1.46 9.42 -15.60
C GLU A 192 -2.28 9.95 -14.41
N PRO A 193 -2.59 11.25 -14.35
CA PRO A 193 -3.48 11.80 -13.32
C PRO A 193 -4.92 11.28 -13.42
N ASN A 194 -5.43 10.74 -12.32
CA ASN A 194 -6.82 10.37 -12.15
C ASN A 194 -7.68 11.64 -11.97
N MET A 195 -8.57 11.88 -12.93
CA MET A 195 -9.43 13.06 -12.99
C MET A 195 -10.52 13.13 -11.90
N ILE A 196 -10.70 12.09 -11.08
CA ILE A 196 -11.77 12.00 -10.08
C ILE A 196 -11.29 12.46 -8.69
N ASP A 197 -10.14 11.97 -8.24
CA ASP A 197 -9.63 12.15 -6.88
C ASP A 197 -8.28 12.90 -6.82
N GLY A 198 -7.66 13.16 -7.97
CA GLY A 198 -6.37 13.84 -8.06
C GLY A 198 -5.15 12.94 -7.79
N THR A 199 -5.35 11.65 -7.54
CA THR A 199 -4.24 10.67 -7.51
C THR A 199 -3.59 10.57 -8.89
N THR A 200 -2.37 10.02 -8.96
CA THR A 200 -1.75 9.61 -10.22
C THR A 200 -1.62 8.09 -10.22
N SER A 201 -1.79 7.45 -11.37
CA SER A 201 -1.85 5.98 -11.45
C SER A 201 -1.28 5.43 -12.74
N THR A 202 -0.81 4.18 -12.71
CA THR A 202 -0.58 3.38 -13.91
C THR A 202 -1.08 1.95 -13.71
N MET A 203 -1.26 1.22 -14.81
CA MET A 203 -1.68 -0.17 -14.81
C MET A 203 -0.89 -0.95 -15.87
N PHE A 204 -0.25 -2.05 -15.48
CA PHE A 204 0.50 -2.92 -16.40
C PHE A 204 0.29 -4.40 -16.07
N SER A 205 0.55 -5.28 -17.03
CA SER A 205 0.52 -6.73 -16.81
C SER A 205 1.94 -7.30 -16.74
N TYR A 206 2.22 -8.14 -15.75
CA TYR A 206 3.52 -8.79 -15.55
C TYR A 206 3.30 -10.21 -15.00
N HIS A 207 3.87 -11.22 -15.65
CA HIS A 207 3.81 -12.64 -15.28
C HIS A 207 2.40 -13.22 -15.02
N GLY A 208 1.38 -12.71 -15.70
CA GLY A 208 -0.02 -13.16 -15.56
C GLY A 208 -0.79 -12.50 -14.43
N TYR A 209 -0.22 -11.44 -13.83
CA TYR A 209 -0.88 -10.56 -12.90
C TYR A 209 -1.01 -9.16 -13.48
N ARG A 210 -2.07 -8.46 -13.08
CA ARG A 210 -2.27 -7.04 -13.39
C ARG A 210 -1.91 -6.19 -12.17
N PHE A 211 -0.93 -5.31 -12.33
CA PHE A 211 -0.48 -4.37 -11.34
C PHE A 211 -1.20 -3.04 -11.54
N MET A 212 -1.83 -2.52 -10.50
CA MET A 212 -2.39 -1.17 -10.43
C MET A 212 -1.57 -0.38 -9.41
N VAL A 213 -0.85 0.63 -9.85
CA VAL A 213 0.08 1.39 -9.01
C VAL A 213 -0.44 2.82 -8.85
N MET A 214 -0.43 3.31 -7.61
CA MET A 214 -1.04 4.59 -7.24
C MET A 214 -0.06 5.50 -6.48
N TRP A 215 -0.12 6.80 -6.76
CA TRP A 215 0.60 7.89 -6.11
C TRP A 215 -0.37 8.97 -5.63
N THR A 216 -0.19 9.51 -4.41
CA THR A 216 -0.92 10.69 -3.94
C THR A 216 -0.26 11.97 -4.44
N ASP A 217 1.07 12.02 -4.35
CA ASP A 217 1.89 13.21 -4.61
C ASP A 217 2.99 12.88 -5.64
N TYR A 218 2.58 12.55 -6.88
CA TYR A 218 3.52 12.27 -7.96
C TYR A 218 4.17 13.54 -8.49
N THR A 219 5.42 13.82 -8.11
CA THR A 219 6.18 14.97 -8.63
C THR A 219 7.04 14.62 -9.84
N ASP A 220 7.54 13.39 -9.88
CA ASP A 220 8.44 12.85 -10.89
C ASP A 220 8.52 11.32 -10.80
N SER A 221 9.22 10.68 -11.74
CA SER A 221 9.34 9.22 -11.81
C SER A 221 10.15 8.57 -10.68
N SER A 222 10.85 9.36 -9.85
CA SER A 222 11.54 8.88 -8.64
C SER A 222 10.64 8.88 -7.40
N SER A 223 9.43 9.45 -7.49
CA SER A 223 8.44 9.44 -6.40
C SER A 223 7.99 8.00 -6.10
N PRO A 224 8.08 7.51 -4.84
CA PRO A 224 7.60 6.18 -4.47
C PRO A 224 6.07 6.12 -4.53
N CYS A 225 5.51 5.00 -4.97
CA CYS A 225 4.06 4.78 -4.93
C CYS A 225 3.57 4.65 -3.47
N TYR A 226 2.33 5.04 -3.17
CA TYR A 226 1.75 4.77 -1.84
C TYR A 226 1.05 3.41 -1.77
N SER A 227 0.65 2.85 -2.92
CA SER A 227 0.07 1.51 -2.97
C SER A 227 0.23 0.84 -4.32
N ILE A 228 0.35 -0.48 -4.29
CA ILE A 228 0.24 -1.39 -5.41
C ILE A 228 -0.92 -2.34 -5.12
N THR A 229 -1.81 -2.52 -6.08
CA THR A 229 -2.81 -3.59 -6.05
C THR A 229 -2.50 -4.58 -7.16
N VAL A 230 -2.35 -5.85 -6.80
CA VAL A 230 -2.10 -6.95 -7.72
C VAL A 230 -3.40 -7.70 -7.90
N LEU A 231 -3.79 -7.98 -9.14
CA LEU A 231 -4.99 -8.74 -9.50
C LEU A 231 -4.61 -9.92 -10.39
N ALA A 232 -5.38 -11.01 -10.34
CA ALA A 232 -5.34 -12.04 -11.39
C ALA A 232 -5.73 -11.45 -12.76
N GLU A 233 -5.15 -11.95 -13.85
CA GLU A 233 -5.43 -11.52 -15.24
C GLU A 233 -6.45 -12.39 -15.99
#